data_AF-A0A5S4F7M1-F1
#
_entry.id   AF-A0A5S4F7M1-F1
#
_cell.length_a   1.000
_cell.length_b   1.000
_cell.length_c   1.000
_cell.angle_alpha   90.00
_cell.angle_beta   90.00
_cell.angle_gamma   90.00
#
_symmetry.space_group_name_H-M   'P 1'
#
loop_
_entity.id
_entity.type
_entity.pdbx_description
1 polymer ?
#
loop_
_entity_poly.entity_id
_entity_poly.type
_entity_poly.pdbx_seq_one_letter_code
_entity_poly.pdbx_strand_id
1 'polypeptide(L)'
;MSGDPGFQSRINDALAQRSGDAVISDVKTVVAREIEAVDRRVSIKATDYFTHSFIPDFVLLWNDDGKEATRDVYLRHNISNPIIANDLETLHEGGPLFLGLRASTDIPQETTERLEAYDDCLVSEARALEEFIPGHAQTVISQIVNESLMRGARGVLTHKQAAEMAKSAAQIERRIANQATPIVETSLGQFNSLFQREYSLRIERVAQLLWMSHGGQLEEFPGSKSLTVRLSERELTRLLPLILRSETIDNRLFWRQLGELVTLPTLESLVNIAASGNLDLLINCNIDRIPVSQMALRYSAPRLFDTPESFQWTIRESILTLETADMSLSFVSDRRRLAKWPSPGRPPTWREIQPRSAKYLIEGIELFGPTARADVQAQPIGGTSSLGNIDQMNAALGDQARVGSMSVRVPGTSRTVICDFERSTVDSGERPIDLRPLARHGLDLLYQASDALLEQLDLFFGDAPVFTDS
;
A
#
# COMPACT_ATOMS: atom_id res chain seq x y z
N MET A 1 23.09 10.33 26.18
CA MET A 1 22.97 10.19 24.70
C MET A 1 23.65 11.40 24.11
N SER A 2 24.85 11.28 23.54
CA SER A 2 25.43 12.40 22.78
C SER A 2 24.61 12.52 21.50
N GLY A 3 23.86 13.60 21.35
CA GLY A 3 23.09 13.88 20.14
C GLY A 3 24.03 13.89 18.95
N ASP A 4 23.67 13.18 17.89
CA ASP A 4 24.34 13.27 16.59
C ASP A 4 24.34 14.76 16.17
N PRO A 5 25.49 15.37 15.83
CA PRO A 5 25.52 16.75 15.36
C PRO A 5 24.58 16.92 14.15
N GLY A 6 23.76 17.97 14.15
CA GLY A 6 22.81 18.25 13.06
C GLY A 6 23.50 18.43 11.70
N PHE A 7 22.75 18.24 10.60
CA PHE A 7 23.24 18.28 9.21
C PHE A 7 24.14 19.49 8.93
N GLN A 8 23.71 20.69 9.30
CA GLN A 8 24.47 21.92 9.08
C GLN A 8 25.81 21.92 9.86
N SER A 9 25.84 21.33 11.06
CA SER A 9 27.08 21.15 11.82
C SER A 9 28.03 20.21 11.08
N ARG A 10 27.52 19.09 10.56
CA ARG A 10 28.33 18.12 9.80
C ARG A 10 28.89 18.72 8.51
N ILE A 11 28.12 19.55 7.81
CA ILE A 11 28.63 20.31 6.65
C ILE A 11 29.74 21.27 7.08
N ASN A 12 29.53 22.04 8.16
CA ASN A 12 30.52 23.01 8.62
C ASN A 12 31.84 22.32 9.05
N ASP A 13 31.73 21.16 9.71
CA ASP A 13 32.88 20.35 10.12
C ASP A 13 33.65 19.80 8.91
N ALA A 14 32.94 19.34 7.87
CA ALA A 14 33.53 18.90 6.61
C ALA A 14 34.24 20.06 5.89
N LEU A 15 33.62 21.24 5.83
CA LEU A 15 34.21 22.45 5.23
C LEU A 15 35.43 22.99 5.99
N ALA A 16 35.60 22.64 7.27
CA ALA A 16 36.72 23.09 8.10
C ALA A 16 38.01 22.26 7.92
N GLN A 17 37.99 21.18 7.14
CA GLN A 17 39.15 20.32 6.91
C GLN A 17 40.19 20.96 5.97
N ARG A 18 41.46 20.55 6.10
CA ARG A 18 42.62 21.25 5.49
C ARG A 18 42.99 20.78 4.07
N SER A 19 42.41 19.70 3.53
CA SER A 19 42.72 19.19 2.19
C SER A 19 41.51 19.25 1.26
N GLY A 20 41.64 19.95 0.13
CA GLY A 20 40.53 20.26 -0.79
C GLY A 20 39.74 19.05 -1.30
N ASP A 21 40.41 17.98 -1.73
CA ASP A 21 39.73 16.78 -2.25
C ASP A 21 38.96 16.02 -1.16
N ALA A 22 39.50 15.97 0.06
CA ALA A 22 38.81 15.35 1.20
C ALA A 22 37.57 16.15 1.62
N VAL A 23 37.65 17.49 1.59
CA VAL A 23 36.51 18.37 1.88
C VAL A 23 35.35 18.11 0.91
N ILE A 24 35.65 17.98 -0.40
CA ILE A 24 34.63 17.72 -1.42
C ILE A 24 33.95 16.38 -1.18
N SER A 25 34.75 15.32 -1.00
CA SER A 25 34.24 13.97 -0.73
C SER A 25 33.38 13.92 0.54
N ASP A 26 33.81 14.58 1.60
CA ASP A 26 33.11 14.58 2.88
C ASP A 26 31.81 15.36 2.82
N VAL A 27 31.81 16.56 2.22
CA VAL A 27 30.58 17.33 1.98
C VAL A 27 29.59 16.53 1.15
N LYS A 28 30.03 15.92 0.05
CA LYS A 28 29.16 15.09 -0.78
C LYS A 28 28.60 13.90 -0.02
N THR A 29 29.41 13.24 0.80
CA THR A 29 28.98 12.12 1.64
C THR A 29 27.93 12.55 2.65
N VAL A 30 28.11 13.70 3.32
CA VAL A 30 27.13 14.23 4.28
C VAL A 30 25.83 14.58 3.57
N VAL A 31 25.88 15.31 2.45
CA VAL A 31 24.66 15.69 1.70
C VAL A 31 23.91 14.47 1.17
N ALA A 32 24.62 13.48 0.62
CA ALA A 32 23.99 12.26 0.10
C ALA A 32 23.23 11.51 1.20
N ARG A 33 23.84 11.32 2.38
CA ARG A 33 23.18 10.69 3.53
C ARG A 33 21.92 11.42 3.97
N GLU A 34 21.91 12.73 3.84
CA GLU A 34 20.81 13.56 4.32
C GLU A 34 19.63 13.54 3.34
N ILE A 35 19.94 13.56 2.04
CA ILE A 35 18.94 13.31 1.01
C ILE A 35 18.33 11.91 1.17
N GLU A 36 19.15 10.87 1.39
CA GLU A 36 18.67 9.51 1.65
C GLU A 36 17.84 9.40 2.94
N ALA A 37 18.19 10.20 3.96
CA ALA A 37 17.44 10.25 5.21
C ALA A 37 16.05 10.84 4.99
N VAL A 38 15.94 11.93 4.22
CA VAL A 38 14.67 12.56 3.85
C VAL A 38 13.82 11.63 2.98
N ASP A 39 14.41 11.02 1.94
CA ASP A 39 13.70 10.12 1.03
C ASP A 39 14.49 8.84 0.74
N ARG A 40 14.15 7.77 1.46
CA ARG A 40 14.80 6.45 1.36
C ARG A 40 14.56 5.72 0.03
N ARG A 41 13.68 6.22 -0.84
CA ARG A 41 13.37 5.56 -2.13
C ARG A 41 14.13 6.19 -3.29
N VAL A 42 14.86 7.27 -3.04
CA VAL A 42 15.74 7.89 -4.02
C VAL A 42 17.09 7.19 -3.98
N SER A 43 17.57 6.79 -5.15
CA SER A 43 18.95 6.38 -5.37
C SER A 43 19.76 7.60 -5.77
N ILE A 44 20.93 7.79 -5.15
CA ILE A 44 21.79 8.94 -5.41
C ILE A 44 22.99 8.50 -6.23
N LYS A 45 23.21 9.15 -7.37
CA LYS A 45 24.43 9.03 -8.15
C LYS A 45 25.27 10.30 -7.99
N ALA A 46 26.34 10.21 -7.21
CA ALA A 46 27.32 11.30 -7.12
C ALA A 46 28.12 11.39 -8.43
N THR A 47 28.30 12.62 -8.92
CA THR A 47 29.22 12.89 -10.03
C THR A 47 30.63 13.16 -9.51
N ASP A 48 31.63 13.17 -10.38
CA ASP A 48 32.99 13.57 -10.00
C ASP A 48 33.17 15.10 -9.90
N TYR A 49 32.12 15.88 -10.20
CA TYR A 49 32.17 17.33 -10.25
C TYR A 49 31.65 17.96 -8.96
N PHE A 50 32.31 19.03 -8.48
CA PHE A 50 31.83 19.79 -7.32
C PHE A 50 31.72 21.26 -7.67
N THR A 51 30.55 21.86 -7.41
CA THR A 51 30.29 23.28 -7.69
C THR A 51 30.56 23.71 -9.14
N HIS A 52 30.44 22.78 -10.10
CA HIS A 52 30.62 23.07 -11.52
C HIS A 52 29.40 23.81 -12.08
N SER A 53 29.62 24.70 -13.04
CA SER A 53 28.56 25.57 -13.57
C SER A 53 27.49 24.85 -14.39
N PHE A 54 27.79 23.66 -14.93
CA PHE A 54 26.90 22.97 -15.89
C PHE A 54 26.70 21.48 -15.65
N ILE A 55 27.37 20.90 -14.64
CA ILE A 55 27.27 19.46 -14.35
C ILE A 55 26.82 19.34 -12.90
N PRO A 56 25.75 18.58 -12.62
CA PRO A 56 25.23 18.46 -11.28
C PRO A 56 26.22 17.75 -10.36
N ASP A 57 26.15 18.03 -9.07
CA ASP A 57 26.92 17.34 -8.04
C ASP A 57 26.34 15.94 -7.77
N PHE A 58 25.02 15.80 -7.90
CA PHE A 58 24.30 14.52 -7.83
C PHE A 58 23.20 14.43 -8.87
N VAL A 59 22.91 13.21 -9.30
CA VAL A 59 21.66 12.87 -9.99
C VAL A 59 20.86 11.96 -9.05
N LEU A 60 19.67 12.42 -8.66
CA LEU A 60 18.69 11.63 -7.93
C LEU A 60 17.92 10.79 -8.92
N LEU A 61 17.70 9.52 -8.59
CA LEU A 61 17.04 8.54 -9.43
C LEU A 61 15.92 7.88 -8.62
N TRP A 62 14.71 7.82 -9.16
CA TRP A 62 13.64 7.04 -8.57
C TRP A 62 12.76 6.43 -9.65
N ASN A 63 12.06 5.36 -9.29
CA ASN A 63 11.08 4.76 -10.18
C ASN A 63 9.74 5.47 -10.01
N ASP A 64 9.28 6.13 -11.08
CA ASP A 64 7.93 6.67 -11.18
C ASP A 64 7.16 5.95 -12.29
N ASP A 65 6.29 5.00 -11.91
CA ASP A 65 5.51 4.16 -12.84
C ASP A 65 6.34 3.36 -13.86
N GLY A 66 7.37 2.68 -13.36
CA GLY A 66 8.24 1.87 -14.21
C GLY A 66 9.12 2.68 -15.17
N LYS A 67 9.06 4.02 -15.10
CA LYS A 67 10.02 4.92 -15.73
C LYS A 67 10.99 5.41 -14.67
N GLU A 68 12.27 5.42 -15.06
CA GLU A 68 13.31 6.07 -14.26
C GLU A 68 13.13 7.58 -14.40
N ALA A 69 12.76 8.23 -13.30
CA ALA A 69 12.69 9.67 -13.19
C ALA A 69 13.97 10.18 -12.51
N THR A 70 14.42 11.36 -12.93
CA THR A 70 15.70 11.91 -12.49
C THR A 70 15.55 13.35 -12.00
N ARG A 71 16.39 13.76 -11.05
CA ARG A 71 16.55 15.16 -10.66
C ARG A 71 18.00 15.50 -10.42
N ASP A 72 18.44 16.55 -11.08
CA ASP A 72 19.78 17.08 -10.92
C ASP A 72 19.87 17.92 -9.64
N VAL A 73 20.95 17.74 -8.87
CA VAL A 73 21.23 18.48 -7.65
C VAL A 73 22.53 19.24 -7.82
N TYR A 74 22.44 20.56 -7.67
CA TYR A 74 23.55 21.50 -7.76
C TYR A 74 23.85 22.06 -6.37
N LEU A 75 25.05 21.80 -5.86
CA LEU A 75 25.50 22.36 -4.60
C LEU A 75 26.04 23.78 -4.83
N ARG A 76 25.63 24.70 -3.97
CA ARG A 76 26.09 26.09 -3.96
C ARG A 76 26.53 26.48 -2.57
N HIS A 77 27.46 27.44 -2.47
CA HIS A 77 27.94 27.90 -1.17
C HIS A 77 26.81 28.47 -0.32
N ASN A 78 25.93 29.27 -0.92
CA ASN A 78 24.69 29.78 -0.32
C ASN A 78 23.64 30.00 -1.42
N ILE A 79 22.37 30.14 -1.01
CA ILE A 79 21.27 30.43 -1.96
C ILE A 79 21.09 31.94 -2.23
N SER A 80 21.83 32.78 -1.52
CA SER A 80 21.77 34.24 -1.70
C SER A 80 22.63 34.75 -2.86
N ASN A 81 23.36 33.86 -3.52
CA ASN A 81 24.27 34.24 -4.60
C ASN A 81 23.46 34.62 -5.87
N PRO A 82 23.66 35.83 -6.43
CA PRO A 82 23.00 36.24 -7.68
C PRO A 82 23.23 35.28 -8.86
N ILE A 83 24.31 34.48 -8.81
CA ILE A 83 24.59 33.44 -9.82
C ILE A 83 23.45 32.42 -9.92
N ILE A 84 22.68 32.17 -8.85
CA ILE A 84 21.55 31.23 -8.89
C ILE A 84 20.48 31.66 -9.88
N ALA A 85 20.26 32.97 -10.02
CA ALA A 85 19.35 33.47 -11.05
C ALA A 85 19.79 32.99 -12.44
N ASN A 86 21.08 33.17 -12.77
CA ASN A 86 21.67 32.73 -14.04
C ASN A 86 21.67 31.21 -14.20
N ASP A 87 21.91 30.47 -13.11
CA ASP A 87 21.84 29.01 -13.11
C ASP A 87 20.40 28.54 -13.41
N LEU A 88 19.37 29.18 -12.87
CA LEU A 88 17.97 28.88 -13.20
C LEU A 88 17.69 29.10 -14.69
N GLU A 89 18.17 30.20 -15.28
CA GLU A 89 18.00 30.43 -16.72
C GLU A 89 18.62 29.34 -17.58
N THR A 90 19.78 28.82 -17.17
CA THR A 90 20.59 27.92 -17.98
C THR A 90 20.35 26.43 -17.70
N LEU A 91 19.87 26.08 -16.50
CA LEU A 91 19.79 24.71 -16.01
C LEU A 91 18.38 24.28 -15.59
N HIS A 92 17.35 25.10 -15.79
CA HIS A 92 15.97 24.77 -15.37
C HIS A 92 15.40 23.48 -15.98
N GLU A 93 15.93 23.01 -17.11
CA GLU A 93 15.46 21.79 -17.76
C GLU A 93 15.55 20.59 -16.81
N GLY A 94 14.43 19.87 -16.64
CA GLY A 94 14.36 18.70 -15.75
C GLY A 94 14.15 19.05 -14.27
N GLY A 95 13.85 20.31 -13.93
CA GLY A 95 13.45 20.74 -12.60
C GLY A 95 14.50 20.53 -11.52
N PRO A 96 15.73 21.06 -11.67
CA PRO A 96 16.83 20.83 -10.73
C PRO A 96 16.54 21.31 -9.30
N LEU A 97 17.34 20.80 -8.36
CA LEU A 97 17.47 21.28 -6.99
C LEU A 97 18.79 22.04 -6.83
N PHE A 98 18.71 23.32 -6.50
CA PHE A 98 19.85 24.11 -6.03
C PHE A 98 19.90 24.11 -4.51
N LEU A 99 20.94 23.48 -3.95
CA LEU A 99 21.10 23.32 -2.51
C LEU A 99 22.25 24.21 -1.98
N GLY A 100 21.90 25.21 -1.17
CA GLY A 100 22.86 26.02 -0.43
C GLY A 100 23.43 25.26 0.77
N LEU A 101 24.76 25.14 0.83
CA LEU A 101 25.47 24.49 1.93
C LEU A 101 25.49 25.32 3.22
N ARG A 102 25.24 26.62 3.14
CA ARG A 102 25.16 27.53 4.29
C ARG A 102 23.80 28.18 4.35
N ALA A 103 23.39 28.49 5.58
CA ALA A 103 22.19 29.26 5.84
C ALA A 103 22.24 30.62 5.14
N SER A 104 21.13 30.97 4.53
CA SER A 104 20.91 32.25 3.86
C SER A 104 19.84 33.03 4.61
N THR A 105 20.03 34.35 4.74
CA THR A 105 19.04 35.23 5.37
C THR A 105 18.01 35.72 4.35
N ASP A 106 18.43 35.94 3.11
CA ASP A 106 17.60 36.51 2.05
C ASP A 106 17.88 35.82 0.70
N ILE A 107 16.85 35.75 -0.13
CA ILE A 107 16.94 35.30 -1.52
C ILE A 107 16.79 36.52 -2.42
N PRO A 108 17.68 36.71 -3.40
CA PRO A 108 17.56 37.82 -4.34
C PRO A 108 16.21 37.83 -5.04
N GLN A 109 15.59 38.99 -5.15
CA GLN A 109 14.29 39.16 -5.82
C GLN A 109 14.30 38.57 -7.24
N GLU A 110 15.38 38.75 -7.98
CA GLU A 110 15.57 38.18 -9.32
C GLU A 110 15.50 36.64 -9.32
N THR A 111 16.01 35.98 -8.27
CA THR A 111 15.90 34.52 -8.14
C THR A 111 14.45 34.09 -7.92
N THR A 112 13.70 34.83 -7.09
CA THR A 112 12.28 34.57 -6.87
C THR A 112 11.45 34.78 -8.13
N GLU A 113 11.66 35.89 -8.84
CA GLU A 113 10.97 36.19 -10.11
C GLU A 113 11.24 35.11 -11.17
N ARG A 114 12.47 34.60 -11.26
CA ARG A 114 12.79 33.49 -12.17
C ARG A 114 12.14 32.18 -11.75
N LEU A 115 12.12 31.86 -10.46
CA LEU A 115 11.45 30.65 -9.97
C LEU A 115 9.94 30.66 -10.23
N GLU A 116 9.30 31.83 -10.24
CA GLU A 116 7.90 31.93 -10.64
C GLU A 116 7.67 31.57 -12.12
N ALA A 117 8.69 31.72 -12.97
CA ALA A 117 8.64 31.31 -14.37
C ALA A 117 8.95 29.81 -14.60
N TYR A 118 9.55 29.12 -13.61
CA TYR A 118 9.95 27.72 -13.71
C TYR A 118 9.20 26.85 -12.70
N ASP A 119 8.21 26.11 -13.19
CA ASP A 119 7.26 25.36 -12.36
C ASP A 119 7.83 24.13 -11.63
N ASP A 120 9.08 23.76 -11.86
CA ASP A 120 9.69 22.49 -11.44
C ASP A 120 11.02 22.61 -10.70
N CYS A 121 11.62 23.82 -10.65
CA CYS A 121 12.89 24.08 -9.99
C CYS A 121 12.72 24.30 -8.48
N LEU A 122 13.63 23.78 -7.66
CA LEU A 122 13.69 24.04 -6.22
C LEU A 122 14.99 24.71 -5.83
N VAL A 123 14.91 25.80 -5.06
CA VAL A 123 16.05 26.42 -4.37
C VAL A 123 15.86 26.26 -2.87
N SER A 124 16.81 25.58 -2.21
CA SER A 124 16.73 25.28 -0.78
C SER A 124 18.10 25.34 -0.11
N GLU A 125 18.12 25.29 1.22
CA GLU A 125 19.34 25.25 2.03
C GLU A 125 19.43 23.94 2.82
N ALA A 126 20.64 23.49 3.11
CA ALA A 126 20.87 22.23 3.82
C ALA A 126 20.05 22.13 5.11
N ARG A 127 20.01 23.21 5.90
CA ARG A 127 19.24 23.29 7.14
C ARG A 127 17.72 23.19 6.96
N ALA A 128 17.19 23.49 5.77
CA ALA A 128 15.78 23.30 5.48
C ALA A 128 15.42 21.81 5.33
N LEU A 129 16.34 20.99 4.81
CA LEU A 129 16.13 19.55 4.67
C LEU A 129 16.09 18.83 6.03
N GLU A 130 16.77 19.36 7.05
CA GLU A 130 16.76 18.80 8.42
C GLU A 130 15.34 18.65 8.97
N GLU A 131 14.43 19.57 8.64
CA GLU A 131 13.05 19.59 9.12
C GLU A 131 12.21 18.40 8.62
N PHE A 132 12.66 17.76 7.55
CA PHE A 132 11.97 16.64 6.89
C PHE A 132 12.63 15.29 7.15
N ILE A 133 13.74 15.26 7.91
CA ILE A 133 14.35 13.99 8.32
C ILE A 133 13.34 13.23 9.21
N PRO A 134 13.04 11.95 8.90
CA PRO A 134 12.05 11.14 9.61
C PRO A 134 12.51 10.82 11.03
N GLY A 135 12.30 11.78 11.94
CA GLY A 135 12.21 11.61 13.39
C GLY A 135 10.89 12.16 13.96
N HIS A 136 10.12 12.90 13.14
CA HIS A 136 8.90 13.61 13.53
C HIS A 136 7.66 13.30 12.67
N ALA A 137 7.80 12.49 11.60
CA ALA A 137 6.71 12.18 10.67
C ALA A 137 5.81 11.06 11.22
N GLN A 138 4.79 11.43 12.01
CA GLN A 138 3.81 10.50 12.61
C GLN A 138 2.57 10.28 11.72
N THR A 139 2.29 11.21 10.80
CA THR A 139 1.04 11.23 10.03
C THR A 139 1.25 10.77 8.58
N VAL A 140 0.22 10.22 7.93
CA VAL A 140 0.26 9.83 6.51
C VAL A 140 0.64 11.02 5.63
N ILE A 141 0.03 12.19 5.86
CA ILE A 141 0.32 13.39 5.08
C ILE A 141 1.77 13.83 5.28
N SER A 142 2.30 13.80 6.50
CA SER A 142 3.72 14.12 6.72
C SER A 142 4.66 13.20 5.96
N GLN A 143 4.36 11.89 5.91
CA GLN A 143 5.15 10.95 5.12
C GLN A 143 5.09 11.25 3.63
N ILE A 144 3.90 11.56 3.09
CA ILE A 144 3.75 11.94 1.68
C ILE A 144 4.51 13.24 1.37
N VAL A 145 4.42 14.24 2.24
CA VAL A 145 5.15 15.52 2.09
C VAL A 145 6.65 15.28 2.05
N ASN A 146 7.19 14.50 2.99
CA ASN A 146 8.63 14.21 3.06
C ASN A 146 9.10 13.44 1.81
N GLU A 147 8.38 12.39 1.40
CA GLU A 147 8.71 11.63 0.18
C GLU A 147 8.56 12.44 -1.12
N SER A 148 7.72 13.48 -1.11
CA SER A 148 7.51 14.33 -2.29
C SER A 148 8.55 15.44 -2.39
N LEU A 149 9.28 15.74 -1.31
CA LEU A 149 10.21 16.88 -1.23
C LEU A 149 11.28 16.80 -2.32
N MET A 150 12.04 15.70 -2.34
CA MET A 150 13.15 15.57 -3.27
C MET A 150 12.69 15.43 -4.72
N ARG A 151 11.48 14.91 -4.94
CA ARG A 151 10.99 14.52 -6.28
C ARG A 151 10.17 15.59 -6.97
N GLY A 152 9.51 16.45 -6.21
CA GLY A 152 8.50 17.35 -6.77
C GLY A 152 8.28 18.66 -6.03
N ALA A 153 9.08 18.99 -5.01
CA ALA A 153 9.06 20.34 -4.48
C ALA A 153 9.64 21.33 -5.50
N ARG A 154 9.20 22.58 -5.42
CA ARG A 154 9.52 23.69 -6.33
C ARG A 154 9.55 25.03 -5.58
N GLY A 155 10.03 26.06 -6.27
CA GLY A 155 10.14 27.41 -5.72
C GLY A 155 11.25 27.51 -4.69
N VAL A 156 10.97 28.25 -3.61
CA VAL A 156 11.93 28.53 -2.54
C VAL A 156 11.55 27.77 -1.28
N LEU A 157 12.53 27.11 -0.67
CA LEU A 157 12.39 26.48 0.64
C LEU A 157 13.55 26.86 1.58
N THR A 158 13.33 27.94 2.34
CA THR A 158 14.19 28.34 3.46
C THR A 158 13.89 27.49 4.70
N HIS A 159 14.79 27.49 5.70
CA HIS A 159 14.62 26.77 6.96
C HIS A 159 13.35 27.19 7.71
N LYS A 160 13.00 28.48 7.68
CA LYS A 160 11.75 28.97 8.29
C LYS A 160 10.51 28.38 7.58
N GLN A 161 10.49 28.42 6.24
CA GLN A 161 9.39 27.84 5.46
C GLN A 161 9.32 26.32 5.64
N ALA A 162 10.46 25.64 5.69
CA ALA A 162 10.55 24.21 5.96
C ALA A 162 9.99 23.84 7.34
N ALA A 163 10.36 24.58 8.39
CA ALA A 163 9.85 24.35 9.74
C ALA A 163 8.34 24.60 9.84
N GLU A 164 7.82 25.66 9.19
CA GLU A 164 6.38 25.92 9.10
C GLU A 164 5.66 24.80 8.33
N MET A 165 6.25 24.35 7.22
CA MET A 165 5.70 23.29 6.38
C MET A 165 5.65 21.94 7.10
N ALA A 166 6.75 21.53 7.73
CA ALA A 166 6.84 20.30 8.51
C ALA A 166 5.82 20.32 9.66
N LYS A 167 5.66 21.47 10.33
CA LYS A 167 4.63 21.66 11.36
C LYS A 167 3.21 21.58 10.80
N SER A 168 2.92 22.19 9.65
CA SER A 168 1.63 22.09 8.98
C SER A 168 1.33 20.63 8.61
N ALA A 169 2.29 19.91 8.04
CA ALA A 169 2.15 18.50 7.66
C ALA A 169 1.94 17.57 8.87
N ALA A 170 2.61 17.81 9.98
CA ALA A 170 2.42 17.06 11.21
C ALA A 170 1.05 17.32 11.88
N GLN A 171 0.44 18.49 11.66
CA GLN A 171 -0.82 18.87 12.32
C GLN A 171 -2.06 18.70 11.47
N ILE A 172 -1.95 18.70 10.13
CA ILE A 172 -3.11 18.81 9.23
C ILE A 172 -4.12 17.68 9.44
N GLU A 173 -3.70 16.44 9.70
CA GLU A 173 -4.64 15.34 9.96
C GLU A 173 -5.50 15.58 11.20
N ARG A 174 -4.90 16.10 12.28
CA ARG A 174 -5.66 16.51 13.47
C ARG A 174 -6.59 17.67 13.16
N ARG A 175 -6.22 18.58 12.25
CA ARG A 175 -7.08 19.70 11.83
C ARG A 175 -8.24 19.23 10.96
N ILE A 176 -8.01 18.25 10.09
CA ILE A 176 -9.04 17.55 9.31
C ILE A 176 -10.02 16.85 10.25
N ALA A 177 -9.52 16.11 11.24
CA ALA A 177 -10.36 15.40 12.21
C ALA A 177 -11.26 16.35 13.01
N ASN A 178 -10.80 17.56 13.30
CA ASN A 178 -11.58 18.59 13.98
C ASN A 178 -12.37 19.51 13.02
N GLN A 179 -12.41 19.18 11.72
CA GLN A 179 -13.06 19.96 10.67
C GLN A 179 -12.69 21.47 10.70
N ALA A 180 -11.42 21.77 10.98
CA ALA A 180 -10.92 23.14 11.11
C ALA A 180 -10.65 23.77 9.73
N THR A 181 -11.70 24.00 8.96
CA THR A 181 -11.69 24.39 7.53
C THR A 181 -10.64 25.46 7.17
N PRO A 182 -10.55 26.63 7.85
CA PRO A 182 -9.59 27.67 7.45
C PRO A 182 -8.12 27.26 7.59
N ILE A 183 -7.80 26.43 8.60
CA ILE A 183 -6.44 25.96 8.84
C ILE A 183 -6.06 24.89 7.82
N VAL A 184 -7.00 24.01 7.49
CA VAL A 184 -6.80 22.99 6.45
C VAL A 184 -6.61 23.67 5.10
N GLU A 185 -7.45 24.64 4.73
CA GLU A 185 -7.31 25.43 3.50
C GLU A 185 -5.93 26.10 3.40
N THR A 186 -5.49 26.77 4.46
CA THR A 186 -4.16 27.39 4.52
C THR A 186 -3.04 26.37 4.33
N SER A 187 -3.14 25.21 4.98
CA SER A 187 -2.12 24.15 4.89
C SER A 187 -2.07 23.54 3.49
N LEU A 188 -3.22 23.27 2.88
CA LEU A 188 -3.29 22.77 1.50
C LEU A 188 -2.78 23.81 0.50
N GLY A 189 -3.08 25.09 0.71
CA GLY A 189 -2.53 26.20 -0.07
C GLY A 189 -1.01 26.24 -0.01
N GLN A 190 -0.41 26.03 1.18
CA GLN A 190 1.04 25.91 1.34
C GLN A 190 1.61 24.70 0.59
N PHE A 191 0.97 23.54 0.64
CA PHE A 191 1.43 22.37 -0.14
C PHE A 191 1.33 22.61 -1.65
N ASN A 192 0.24 23.24 -2.11
CA ASN A 192 0.04 23.54 -3.53
C ASN A 192 1.03 24.56 -4.10
N SER A 193 1.56 25.47 -3.26
CA SER A 193 2.60 26.40 -3.69
C SER A 193 3.98 25.73 -3.72
N LEU A 194 4.30 24.89 -2.73
CA LEU A 194 5.61 24.24 -2.62
C LEU A 194 5.79 23.05 -3.57
N PHE A 195 4.72 22.34 -3.92
CA PHE A 195 4.82 21.12 -4.72
C PHE A 195 4.30 21.33 -6.15
N GLN A 196 4.91 20.62 -7.09
CA GLN A 196 4.35 20.43 -8.42
C GLN A 196 2.96 19.80 -8.31
N ARG A 197 2.11 20.10 -9.29
CA ARG A 197 0.68 19.75 -9.30
C ARG A 197 0.41 18.27 -9.00
N GLU A 198 1.21 17.36 -9.56
CA GLU A 198 1.00 15.92 -9.36
C GLU A 198 1.17 15.47 -7.89
N TYR A 199 2.15 16.03 -7.18
CA TYR A 199 2.41 15.73 -5.77
C TYR A 199 1.42 16.46 -4.85
N SER A 200 1.06 17.71 -5.20
CA SER A 200 0.10 18.47 -4.42
C SER A 200 -1.29 17.84 -4.46
N LEU A 201 -1.74 17.39 -5.64
CA LEU A 201 -3.00 16.64 -5.79
C LEU A 201 -2.98 15.35 -4.98
N ARG A 202 -1.83 14.66 -4.89
CA ARG A 202 -1.68 13.45 -4.08
C ARG A 202 -1.90 13.73 -2.59
N ILE A 203 -1.33 14.83 -2.07
CA ILE A 203 -1.54 15.27 -0.69
C ILE A 203 -3.01 15.63 -0.46
N GLU A 204 -3.59 16.45 -1.35
CA GLU A 204 -4.99 16.86 -1.26
C GLU A 204 -5.95 15.66 -1.26
N ARG A 205 -5.71 14.65 -2.09
CA ARG A 205 -6.55 13.44 -2.14
C ARG A 205 -6.54 12.65 -0.85
N VAL A 206 -5.38 12.50 -0.22
CA VAL A 206 -5.31 11.85 1.10
C VAL A 206 -6.02 12.69 2.14
N ALA A 207 -5.85 14.02 2.09
CA ALA A 207 -6.59 14.93 2.96
C ALA A 207 -8.11 14.83 2.76
N GLN A 208 -8.60 14.65 1.53
CA GLN A 208 -10.03 14.45 1.21
C GLN A 208 -10.56 13.14 1.78
N LEU A 209 -9.83 12.04 1.61
CA LEU A 209 -10.21 10.75 2.18
C LEU A 209 -10.28 10.83 3.71
N LEU A 210 -9.30 11.49 4.33
CA LEU A 210 -9.32 11.72 5.76
C LEU A 210 -10.49 12.63 6.17
N TRP A 211 -10.80 13.66 5.41
CA TRP A 211 -11.94 14.55 5.67
C TRP A 211 -13.28 13.80 5.66
N MET A 212 -13.52 13.02 4.62
CA MET A 212 -14.73 12.19 4.48
C MET A 212 -14.83 11.16 5.60
N SER A 213 -13.71 10.58 6.01
CA SER A 213 -13.71 9.59 7.10
C SER A 213 -14.05 10.16 8.47
N HIS A 214 -13.82 11.46 8.68
CA HIS A 214 -14.20 12.17 9.91
C HIS A 214 -15.58 12.84 9.79
N GLY A 215 -16.42 12.34 8.87
CA GLY A 215 -17.80 12.79 8.68
C GLY A 215 -17.95 14.10 7.90
N GLY A 216 -16.87 14.64 7.33
CA GLY A 216 -16.94 15.83 6.49
C GLY A 216 -17.56 15.52 5.12
N GLN A 217 -18.39 16.42 4.60
CA GLN A 217 -18.91 16.30 3.24
C GLN A 217 -17.87 16.76 2.21
N LEU A 218 -17.84 16.15 1.03
CA LEU A 218 -16.85 16.46 -0.01
C LEU A 218 -17.03 17.89 -0.54
N GLU A 219 -18.27 18.38 -0.59
CA GLU A 219 -18.65 19.72 -1.04
C GLU A 219 -18.09 20.83 -0.13
N GLU A 220 -17.88 20.49 1.15
CA GLU A 220 -17.35 21.34 2.21
C GLU A 220 -15.83 21.22 2.35
N PHE A 221 -15.19 20.36 1.56
CA PHE A 221 -13.74 20.17 1.64
C PHE A 221 -12.98 21.47 1.31
N PRO A 222 -12.07 21.94 2.18
CA PRO A 222 -11.35 23.22 2.04
C PRO A 222 -10.26 23.28 0.96
N GLY A 223 -10.05 22.23 0.16
CA GLY A 223 -9.05 22.22 -0.90
C GLY A 223 -9.65 22.33 -2.30
N SER A 224 -8.89 21.89 -3.31
CA SER A 224 -9.35 21.95 -4.70
C SER A 224 -10.61 21.11 -4.93
N LYS A 225 -11.73 21.77 -5.26
CA LYS A 225 -13.02 21.14 -5.57
C LYS A 225 -13.03 20.36 -6.89
N SER A 226 -11.97 20.45 -7.68
CA SER A 226 -11.79 19.75 -8.96
C SER A 226 -11.45 18.26 -8.81
N LEU A 227 -11.21 17.80 -7.58
CA LEU A 227 -10.87 16.41 -7.24
C LEU A 227 -12.10 15.49 -7.07
N THR A 228 -13.18 15.71 -7.82
CA THR A 228 -14.34 14.79 -7.88
C THR A 228 -14.03 13.46 -8.59
N VAL A 229 -12.77 13.14 -8.82
CA VAL A 229 -12.34 12.07 -9.72
C VAL A 229 -11.80 10.91 -8.90
N ARG A 230 -12.46 9.75 -9.03
CA ARG A 230 -11.98 8.44 -8.60
C ARG A 230 -10.46 8.36 -8.79
N LEU A 231 -9.73 8.03 -7.72
CA LEU A 231 -8.31 7.76 -7.83
C LEU A 231 -8.09 6.72 -8.92
N SER A 232 -7.21 7.02 -9.87
CA SER A 232 -6.81 6.02 -10.85
C SER A 232 -6.13 4.85 -10.12
N GLU A 233 -6.22 3.65 -10.71
CA GLU A 233 -5.56 2.47 -10.16
C GLU A 233 -4.06 2.67 -9.93
N ARG A 234 -3.41 3.45 -10.80
CA ARG A 234 -2.01 3.86 -10.67
C ARG A 234 -1.76 4.71 -9.43
N GLU A 235 -2.63 5.68 -9.16
CA GLU A 235 -2.50 6.54 -7.98
C GLU A 235 -2.74 5.76 -6.69
N LEU A 236 -3.71 4.84 -6.69
CA LEU A 236 -3.95 3.93 -5.56
C LEU A 236 -2.75 3.03 -5.29
N THR A 237 -2.18 2.43 -6.34
CA THR A 237 -0.99 1.57 -6.23
C THR A 237 0.20 2.30 -5.59
N ARG A 238 0.31 3.62 -5.81
CA ARG A 238 1.34 4.48 -5.18
C ARG A 238 0.99 4.87 -3.75
N LEU A 239 -0.28 5.15 -3.47
CA LEU A 239 -0.75 5.66 -2.18
C LEU A 239 -0.91 4.57 -1.12
N LEU A 240 -1.46 3.41 -1.50
CA LEU A 240 -1.76 2.33 -0.57
C LEU A 240 -0.52 1.89 0.23
N PRO A 241 0.67 1.66 -0.35
CA PRO A 241 1.85 1.28 0.44
C PRO A 241 2.23 2.29 1.53
N LEU A 242 1.93 3.58 1.35
CA LEU A 242 2.20 4.60 2.37
C LEU A 242 1.18 4.53 3.49
N ILE A 243 -0.11 4.53 3.12
CA ILE A 243 -1.21 4.45 4.08
C ILE A 243 -1.08 3.17 4.92
N LEU A 244 -0.77 2.03 4.30
CA LEU A 244 -0.65 0.73 4.97
C LEU A 244 0.55 0.60 5.91
N ARG A 245 1.59 1.43 5.73
CA ARG A 245 2.81 1.45 6.57
C ARG A 245 2.80 2.55 7.64
N SER A 246 1.84 3.45 7.59
CA SER A 246 1.66 4.50 8.60
C SER A 246 1.18 3.96 9.95
N GLU A 247 1.07 4.83 10.94
CA GLU A 247 0.41 4.50 12.21
C GLU A 247 -1.00 3.95 11.97
N THR A 248 -1.49 3.11 12.89
CA THR A 248 -2.79 2.47 12.68
C THR A 248 -3.92 3.50 12.71
N ILE A 249 -4.68 3.56 11.61
CA ILE A 249 -5.84 4.47 11.48
C ILE A 249 -7.06 3.72 11.99
N ASP A 250 -7.45 3.93 13.25
CA ASP A 250 -8.62 3.27 13.85
C ASP A 250 -9.94 3.95 13.46
N ASN A 251 -10.24 3.95 12.16
CA ASN A 251 -11.49 4.48 11.61
C ASN A 251 -12.03 3.55 10.54
N ARG A 252 -13.05 2.74 10.87
CA ARG A 252 -13.65 1.79 9.92
C ARG A 252 -14.31 2.47 8.72
N LEU A 253 -14.85 3.69 8.87
CA LEU A 253 -15.43 4.44 7.74
C LEU A 253 -14.37 4.85 6.74
N PHE A 254 -13.19 5.27 7.21
CA PHE A 254 -12.03 5.53 6.35
C PHE A 254 -11.72 4.31 5.48
N TRP A 255 -11.55 3.14 6.11
CA TRP A 255 -11.20 1.91 5.39
C TRP A 255 -12.31 1.44 4.46
N ARG A 256 -13.57 1.61 4.86
CA ARG A 256 -14.75 1.35 4.02
C ARG A 256 -14.72 2.24 2.77
N GLN A 257 -14.50 3.55 2.91
CA GLN A 257 -14.46 4.47 1.77
C GLN A 257 -13.24 4.23 0.88
N LEU A 258 -12.05 4.03 1.47
CA LEU A 258 -10.84 3.71 0.71
C LEU A 258 -11.02 2.41 -0.08
N GLY A 259 -11.61 1.39 0.54
CA GLY A 259 -11.84 0.09 -0.10
C GLY A 259 -12.85 0.10 -1.24
N GLU A 260 -13.68 1.14 -1.40
CA GLU A 260 -14.50 1.33 -2.61
C GLU A 260 -13.68 1.61 -3.86
N LEU A 261 -12.48 2.14 -3.65
CA LEU A 261 -11.53 2.44 -4.72
C LEU A 261 -10.62 1.24 -5.00
N VAL A 262 -10.51 0.30 -4.06
CA VAL A 262 -9.57 -0.81 -4.14
C VAL A 262 -10.22 -2.05 -4.75
N THR A 263 -9.59 -2.57 -5.81
CA THR A 263 -9.94 -3.87 -6.39
C THR A 263 -8.87 -4.91 -6.04
N LEU A 264 -9.18 -6.20 -6.19
CA LEU A 264 -8.17 -7.24 -6.02
C LEU A 264 -6.97 -7.07 -6.99
N PRO A 265 -7.15 -6.77 -8.29
CA PRO A 265 -6.04 -6.39 -9.17
C PRO A 265 -5.16 -5.25 -8.64
N THR A 266 -5.77 -4.25 -8.01
CA THR A 266 -5.02 -3.13 -7.38
C THR A 266 -4.23 -3.58 -6.16
N LEU A 267 -4.70 -4.56 -5.39
CA LEU A 267 -3.90 -5.17 -4.31
C LEU A 267 -2.80 -6.07 -4.86
N GLU A 268 -3.09 -6.77 -5.96
CA GLU A 268 -2.13 -7.62 -6.66
C GLU A 268 -1.01 -6.82 -7.34
N SER A 269 -1.22 -5.56 -7.70
CA SER A 269 -0.14 -4.69 -8.20
C SER A 269 0.85 -4.28 -7.10
N LEU A 270 0.48 -4.45 -5.81
CA LEU A 270 1.37 -4.17 -4.69
C LEU A 270 2.38 -5.30 -4.50
N VAL A 271 3.60 -4.94 -4.11
CA VAL A 271 4.69 -5.90 -3.91
C VAL A 271 5.11 -5.91 -2.45
N ASN A 272 5.05 -7.09 -1.83
CA ASN A 272 5.60 -7.38 -0.49
C ASN A 272 5.13 -6.40 0.60
N ILE A 273 3.81 -6.35 0.81
CA ILE A 273 3.24 -5.66 1.96
C ILE A 273 3.20 -6.64 3.14
N ALA A 274 3.96 -6.31 4.18
CA ALA A 274 3.99 -7.06 5.43
C ALA A 274 2.64 -6.95 6.17
N ALA A 275 2.40 -7.85 7.11
CA ALA A 275 1.25 -7.78 7.99
C ALA A 275 1.23 -6.44 8.75
N SER A 276 0.08 -5.78 8.75
CA SER A 276 -0.15 -4.55 9.50
C SER A 276 -1.62 -4.42 9.86
N GLY A 277 -1.93 -3.79 10.99
CA GLY A 277 -3.31 -3.53 11.40
C GLY A 277 -4.09 -2.70 10.37
N ASN A 278 -3.39 -1.85 9.59
CA ASN A 278 -3.99 -1.10 8.50
C ASN A 278 -4.39 -1.99 7.32
N LEU A 279 -3.59 -2.99 6.95
CA LEU A 279 -3.97 -3.96 5.92
C LEU A 279 -5.14 -4.82 6.40
N ASP A 280 -5.12 -5.23 7.67
CA ASP A 280 -6.23 -6.00 8.25
C ASP A 280 -7.53 -5.19 8.22
N LEU A 281 -7.50 -3.93 8.65
CA LEU A 281 -8.65 -3.05 8.61
C LEU A 281 -9.14 -2.79 7.18
N LEU A 282 -8.23 -2.56 6.22
CA LEU A 282 -8.58 -2.38 4.81
C LEU A 282 -9.33 -3.59 4.26
N ILE A 283 -8.81 -4.80 4.46
CA ILE A 283 -9.44 -6.00 3.88
C ILE A 283 -10.71 -6.37 4.66
N ASN A 284 -10.68 -6.37 5.99
CA ASN A 284 -11.82 -6.80 6.80
C ASN A 284 -13.02 -5.84 6.67
N CYS A 285 -12.77 -4.53 6.59
CA CYS A 285 -13.85 -3.56 6.31
C CYS A 285 -14.43 -3.69 4.89
N ASN A 286 -13.84 -4.48 4.00
CA ASN A 286 -14.22 -4.61 2.59
C ASN A 286 -14.34 -6.06 2.13
N ILE A 287 -14.41 -7.01 3.05
CA ILE A 287 -14.37 -8.45 2.77
C ILE A 287 -15.60 -8.95 1.97
N ASP A 288 -16.68 -8.17 2.01
CA ASP A 288 -17.96 -8.33 1.33
C ASP A 288 -18.05 -7.63 -0.03
N ARG A 289 -16.98 -6.95 -0.48
CA ARG A 289 -17.00 -6.22 -1.76
C ARG A 289 -15.79 -6.46 -2.66
N ILE A 290 -14.78 -7.17 -2.18
CA ILE A 290 -13.58 -7.48 -2.96
C ILE A 290 -13.85 -8.79 -3.71
N PRO A 291 -14.12 -8.73 -5.04
CA PRO A 291 -14.42 -9.92 -5.81
C PRO A 291 -13.16 -10.74 -6.05
N VAL A 292 -13.29 -12.06 -5.90
CA VAL A 292 -12.21 -13.04 -6.06
C VAL A 292 -12.65 -14.17 -6.97
N SER A 293 -11.75 -14.58 -7.86
CA SER A 293 -12.02 -15.65 -8.82
C SER A 293 -11.61 -17.02 -8.29
N GLN A 294 -10.54 -17.09 -7.48
CA GLN A 294 -10.04 -18.33 -6.92
C GLN A 294 -9.23 -18.06 -5.64
N MET A 295 -9.25 -19.05 -4.73
CA MET A 295 -8.40 -19.10 -3.55
C MET A 295 -7.62 -20.43 -3.53
N ALA A 296 -6.40 -20.41 -3.04
CA ALA A 296 -5.58 -21.61 -2.79
C ALA A 296 -5.19 -21.71 -1.31
N LEU A 297 -5.34 -22.91 -0.75
CA LEU A 297 -4.85 -23.27 0.58
C LEU A 297 -3.43 -23.85 0.49
N ARG A 298 -2.57 -23.41 1.41
CA ARG A 298 -1.23 -23.95 1.61
C ARG A 298 -0.99 -24.24 3.08
N TYR A 299 -0.45 -25.42 3.36
CA TYR A 299 0.03 -25.77 4.68
C TYR A 299 1.43 -25.17 4.87
N SER A 300 1.62 -24.47 5.98
CA SER A 300 2.92 -23.94 6.39
C SER A 300 3.47 -24.80 7.52
N ALA A 301 4.77 -25.08 7.50
CA ALA A 301 5.40 -25.69 8.66
C ALA A 301 5.34 -24.68 9.82
N PRO A 302 4.91 -25.09 11.03
CA PRO A 302 4.85 -24.19 12.17
C PRO A 302 6.25 -23.62 12.43
N ARG A 303 6.37 -22.28 12.50
CA ARG A 303 7.65 -21.66 12.81
C ARG A 303 7.86 -21.72 14.32
N LEU A 304 9.08 -22.04 14.73
CA LEU A 304 9.50 -21.89 16.12
C LEU A 304 9.28 -20.42 16.51
N PHE A 305 8.56 -20.18 17.61
CA PHE A 305 8.22 -18.85 18.16
C PHE A 305 7.07 -18.07 17.51
N ASP A 306 6.31 -18.65 16.58
CA ASP A 306 5.06 -18.01 16.15
C ASP A 306 4.06 -17.99 17.31
N THR A 307 3.48 -16.82 17.58
CA THR A 307 2.32 -16.72 18.48
C THR A 307 1.16 -17.48 17.86
N PRO A 308 0.49 -18.37 18.62
CA PRO A 308 -0.63 -19.14 18.10
C PRO A 308 -1.79 -18.21 17.69
N GLU A 309 -2.43 -18.56 16.57
CA GLU A 309 -3.83 -18.29 16.25
C GLU A 309 -4.27 -16.85 15.86
N SER A 310 -3.38 -15.90 15.57
CA SER A 310 -3.85 -14.63 14.98
C SER A 310 -3.82 -14.68 13.45
N PHE A 311 -5.00 -14.59 12.84
CA PHE A 311 -5.13 -14.29 11.42
C PHE A 311 -4.49 -12.94 11.11
N GLN A 312 -3.76 -12.87 9.99
CA GLN A 312 -3.18 -11.61 9.51
C GLN A 312 -3.21 -11.58 7.98
N TRP A 313 -3.54 -10.42 7.41
CA TRP A 313 -3.44 -10.21 5.98
C TRP A 313 -2.02 -9.79 5.60
N THR A 314 -1.54 -10.33 4.48
CA THR A 314 -0.28 -9.95 3.85
C THR A 314 -0.44 -9.88 2.34
N ILE A 315 0.46 -9.18 1.66
CA ILE A 315 0.58 -9.26 0.19
C ILE A 315 2.00 -9.74 -0.11
N ARG A 316 2.14 -10.99 -0.54
CA ARG A 316 3.43 -11.61 -0.87
C ARG A 316 3.43 -11.99 -2.33
N GLU A 317 4.52 -11.68 -3.03
CA GLU A 317 4.64 -11.99 -4.47
C GLU A 317 3.42 -11.51 -5.28
N SER A 318 2.92 -10.31 -4.96
CA SER A 318 1.76 -9.72 -5.63
C SER A 318 0.46 -10.50 -5.47
N ILE A 319 0.29 -11.23 -4.36
CA ILE A 319 -0.91 -12.02 -4.05
C ILE A 319 -1.38 -11.72 -2.63
N LEU A 320 -2.65 -11.35 -2.49
CA LEU A 320 -3.31 -11.17 -1.20
C LEU A 320 -3.40 -12.52 -0.49
N THR A 321 -2.86 -12.59 0.72
CA THR A 321 -2.77 -13.84 1.48
C THR A 321 -3.21 -13.62 2.92
N LEU A 322 -4.15 -14.45 3.38
CA LEU A 322 -4.50 -14.59 4.79
C LEU A 322 -3.57 -15.63 5.41
N GLU A 323 -2.80 -15.24 6.42
CA GLU A 323 -1.83 -16.11 7.07
C GLU A 323 -2.24 -16.46 8.50
N THR A 324 -1.85 -17.66 8.91
CA THR A 324 -1.87 -18.15 10.30
C THR A 324 -0.55 -18.89 10.57
N ALA A 325 -0.39 -19.49 11.75
CA ALA A 325 0.82 -20.20 12.13
C ALA A 325 1.11 -21.46 11.28
N ASP A 326 0.08 -22.15 10.80
CA ASP A 326 0.18 -23.46 10.15
C ASP A 326 -0.45 -23.51 8.74
N MET A 327 -1.12 -22.44 8.30
CA MET A 327 -1.66 -22.36 6.94
C MET A 327 -1.69 -20.93 6.38
N SER A 328 -1.83 -20.86 5.07
CA SER A 328 -2.16 -19.62 4.36
C SER A 328 -3.22 -19.84 3.28
N LEU A 329 -4.09 -18.85 3.11
CA LEU A 329 -5.06 -18.77 2.02
C LEU A 329 -4.64 -17.64 1.09
N SER A 330 -4.34 -17.96 -0.17
CA SER A 330 -3.96 -16.97 -1.18
C SER A 330 -5.12 -16.74 -2.15
N PHE A 331 -5.44 -15.48 -2.43
CA PHE A 331 -6.60 -15.07 -3.21
C PHE A 331 -6.17 -14.39 -4.51
N VAL A 332 -6.79 -14.76 -5.64
CA VAL A 332 -6.47 -14.18 -6.95
C VAL A 332 -7.69 -13.75 -7.76
N SER A 333 -7.48 -12.71 -8.55
CA SER A 333 -8.42 -12.18 -9.54
C SER A 333 -8.40 -12.97 -10.85
N ASP A 334 -7.23 -13.50 -11.24
CA ASP A 334 -7.04 -14.36 -12.42
C ASP A 334 -6.55 -15.76 -12.00
N ARG A 335 -7.37 -16.77 -12.32
CA ARG A 335 -7.14 -18.20 -12.05
C ARG A 335 -5.83 -18.72 -12.64
N ARG A 336 -5.38 -18.12 -13.75
CA ARG A 336 -4.12 -18.51 -14.41
C ARG A 336 -2.90 -18.30 -13.52
N ARG A 337 -2.99 -17.41 -12.53
CA ARG A 337 -1.90 -17.15 -11.57
C ARG A 337 -1.65 -18.33 -10.66
N LEU A 338 -2.70 -19.04 -10.24
CA LEU A 338 -2.58 -20.23 -9.39
C LEU A 338 -2.35 -21.51 -10.19
N ALA A 339 -2.58 -21.52 -11.50
CA ALA A 339 -2.36 -22.71 -12.33
C ALA A 339 -0.91 -23.25 -12.28
N LYS A 340 0.06 -22.39 -11.95
CA LYS A 340 1.49 -22.75 -11.83
C LYS A 340 1.90 -23.05 -10.39
N TRP A 341 0.98 -23.03 -9.44
CA TRP A 341 1.25 -23.28 -8.03
C TRP A 341 0.96 -24.75 -7.71
N PRO A 342 1.99 -25.63 -7.64
CA PRO A 342 1.78 -27.00 -7.21
C PRO A 342 1.51 -27.01 -5.71
N SER A 343 0.24 -26.97 -5.30
CA SER A 343 -0.15 -27.39 -3.96
C SER A 343 -0.74 -28.79 -4.12
N PRO A 344 0.04 -29.87 -3.90
CA PRO A 344 -0.54 -31.20 -3.86
C PRO A 344 -1.45 -31.22 -2.65
N GLY A 345 -2.75 -31.12 -2.91
CA GLY A 345 -3.74 -31.32 -1.88
C GLY A 345 -3.76 -32.76 -1.42
N ARG A 346 -4.44 -32.99 -0.30
CA ARG A 346 -4.79 -34.34 0.15
C ARG A 346 -6.29 -34.52 -0.04
N PRO A 347 -6.73 -35.08 -1.19
CA PRO A 347 -8.11 -35.49 -1.40
C PRO A 347 -8.62 -36.29 -0.20
N PRO A 348 -9.65 -35.81 0.52
CA PRO A 348 -10.21 -36.53 1.65
C PRO A 348 -11.03 -37.71 1.13
N THR A 349 -11.24 -38.70 1.99
CA THR A 349 -12.30 -39.70 1.79
C THR A 349 -13.67 -39.06 1.93
N TRP A 350 -14.69 -39.67 1.32
CA TRP A 350 -16.07 -39.26 1.56
C TRP A 350 -16.42 -39.25 3.05
N ARG A 351 -15.95 -40.27 3.80
CA ARG A 351 -16.17 -40.39 5.25
C ARG A 351 -15.58 -39.24 6.07
N GLU A 352 -14.43 -38.70 5.66
CA GLU A 352 -13.80 -37.55 6.33
C GLU A 352 -14.61 -36.25 6.09
N ILE A 353 -15.14 -36.04 4.88
CA ILE A 353 -15.80 -34.77 4.52
C ILE A 353 -17.32 -34.77 4.77
N GLN A 354 -17.99 -35.94 4.75
CA GLN A 354 -19.45 -36.07 4.86
C GLN A 354 -20.06 -35.31 6.05
N PRO A 355 -19.51 -35.37 7.28
CA PRO A 355 -20.08 -34.64 8.41
C PRO A 355 -20.08 -33.12 8.22
N ARG A 356 -19.07 -32.59 7.51
CA ARG A 356 -18.93 -31.16 7.22
C ARG A 356 -19.81 -30.75 6.05
N SER A 357 -19.85 -31.57 5.00
CA SER A 357 -20.63 -31.30 3.79
C SER A 357 -22.15 -31.26 4.07
N ALA A 358 -22.62 -31.90 5.15
CA ALA A 358 -24.02 -31.85 5.59
C ALA A 358 -24.51 -30.42 5.92
N LYS A 359 -23.62 -29.48 6.21
CA LYS A 359 -23.94 -28.06 6.45
C LYS A 359 -24.26 -27.29 5.16
N TYR A 360 -24.02 -27.90 4.00
CA TYR A 360 -24.02 -27.24 2.71
C TYR A 360 -25.01 -27.87 1.74
N LEU A 361 -25.52 -27.07 0.80
CA LEU A 361 -26.27 -27.59 -0.35
C LEU A 361 -25.27 -27.99 -1.43
N ILE A 362 -25.07 -29.29 -1.59
CA ILE A 362 -24.15 -29.85 -2.57
C ILE A 362 -24.84 -29.97 -3.92
N GLU A 363 -24.22 -29.41 -4.96
CA GLU A 363 -24.71 -29.46 -6.34
C GLU A 363 -23.97 -30.49 -7.19
N GLY A 364 -22.73 -30.81 -6.83
CA GLY A 364 -21.92 -31.78 -7.54
C GLY A 364 -20.81 -32.35 -6.67
N ILE A 365 -20.48 -33.62 -6.86
CA ILE A 365 -19.32 -34.27 -6.23
C ILE A 365 -18.62 -35.13 -7.28
N GLU A 366 -17.30 -35.02 -7.29
CA GLU A 366 -16.46 -35.88 -8.06
C GLU A 366 -15.69 -36.84 -7.14
N LEU A 367 -15.89 -38.13 -7.34
CA LEU A 367 -15.23 -39.20 -6.60
C LEU A 367 -14.26 -39.95 -7.52
N PHE A 368 -13.10 -40.31 -6.99
CA PHE A 368 -12.19 -41.25 -7.66
C PHE A 368 -11.75 -42.36 -6.71
N GLY A 369 -11.84 -43.58 -7.21
CA GLY A 369 -11.26 -44.78 -6.60
C GLY A 369 -10.08 -45.29 -7.42
N PRO A 370 -9.44 -46.40 -7.00
CA PRO A 370 -8.27 -46.96 -7.67
C PRO A 370 -8.50 -47.31 -9.15
N THR A 371 -9.74 -47.63 -9.53
CA THR A 371 -10.07 -48.18 -10.84
C THR A 371 -11.17 -47.42 -11.58
N ALA A 372 -11.78 -46.40 -10.97
CA ALA A 372 -12.93 -45.70 -11.55
C ALA A 372 -13.06 -44.26 -11.01
N ARG A 373 -13.61 -43.38 -11.84
CA ARG A 373 -13.99 -42.00 -11.50
C ARG A 373 -15.50 -41.88 -11.69
N ALA A 374 -16.18 -41.20 -10.77
CA ALA A 374 -17.61 -40.95 -10.84
C ALA A 374 -17.88 -39.47 -10.59
N ASP A 375 -18.68 -38.87 -11.47
CA ASP A 375 -19.19 -37.51 -11.31
C ASP A 375 -20.68 -37.60 -10.97
N VAL A 376 -21.06 -36.99 -9.85
CA VAL A 376 -22.42 -37.01 -9.31
C VAL A 376 -22.94 -35.58 -9.29
N GLN A 377 -23.85 -35.25 -10.19
CA GLN A 377 -24.59 -34.01 -10.13
C GLN A 377 -25.87 -34.21 -9.32
N ALA A 378 -26.02 -33.42 -8.26
CA ALA A 378 -27.23 -33.44 -7.45
C ALA A 378 -28.33 -32.65 -8.17
N GLN A 379 -29.45 -33.30 -8.48
CA GLN A 379 -30.66 -32.58 -8.90
C GLN A 379 -31.34 -31.99 -7.66
N PRO A 380 -31.56 -30.66 -7.58
CA PRO A 380 -32.25 -30.07 -6.45
C PRO A 380 -33.74 -30.42 -6.51
N ILE A 381 -34.16 -31.42 -5.73
CA ILE A 381 -35.58 -31.71 -5.50
C ILE A 381 -35.98 -31.05 -4.18
N GLY A 382 -36.72 -29.94 -4.24
CA GLY A 382 -37.33 -29.33 -3.06
C GLY A 382 -36.35 -28.72 -2.03
N GLY A 383 -35.16 -28.27 -2.45
CA GLY A 383 -34.21 -27.56 -1.57
C GLY A 383 -33.41 -28.44 -0.62
N THR A 384 -33.57 -29.77 -0.69
CA THR A 384 -32.70 -30.74 -0.03
C THR A 384 -31.90 -31.49 -1.09
N SER A 385 -30.57 -31.35 -1.06
CA SER A 385 -29.68 -32.16 -1.91
C SER A 385 -29.74 -33.61 -1.42
N SER A 386 -30.24 -34.53 -2.26
CA SER A 386 -30.29 -35.95 -1.91
C SER A 386 -28.87 -36.52 -1.87
N LEU A 387 -28.28 -36.56 -0.67
CA LEU A 387 -27.02 -37.24 -0.36
C LEU A 387 -27.12 -38.77 -0.54
N GLY A 388 -28.33 -39.32 -0.62
CA GLY A 388 -28.57 -40.77 -0.64
C GLY A 388 -27.94 -41.50 -1.83
N ASN A 389 -27.74 -40.82 -2.96
CA ASN A 389 -27.03 -41.39 -4.12
C ASN A 389 -25.51 -41.43 -3.90
N ILE A 390 -24.95 -40.49 -3.14
CA ILE A 390 -23.50 -40.38 -2.91
C ILE A 390 -23.02 -41.53 -2.00
N ASP A 391 -23.76 -41.85 -0.93
CA ASP A 391 -23.40 -42.94 -0.03
C ASP A 391 -23.38 -44.31 -0.74
N GLN A 392 -24.34 -44.56 -1.65
CA GLN A 392 -24.38 -45.78 -2.45
C GLN A 392 -23.22 -45.86 -3.44
N MET A 393 -22.85 -44.74 -4.07
CA MET A 393 -21.72 -44.69 -5.00
C MET A 393 -20.37 -44.81 -4.29
N ASN A 394 -20.23 -44.23 -3.10
CA ASN A 394 -19.06 -44.43 -2.26
C ASN A 394 -18.92 -45.91 -1.85
N ALA A 395 -20.04 -46.58 -1.49
CA ALA A 395 -20.04 -48.01 -1.21
C ALA A 395 -19.62 -48.85 -2.44
N ALA A 396 -19.95 -48.42 -3.67
CA ALA A 396 -19.56 -49.10 -4.90
C ALA A 396 -18.08 -48.87 -5.28
N LEU A 397 -17.52 -47.68 -5.01
CA LEU A 397 -16.12 -47.34 -5.26
C LEU A 397 -15.16 -47.88 -4.17
N GLY A 398 -15.71 -48.26 -3.01
CA GLY A 398 -15.01 -48.83 -1.87
C GLY A 398 -14.43 -47.78 -0.91
N ASP A 399 -14.00 -48.21 0.28
CA ASP A 399 -13.56 -47.36 1.39
C ASP A 399 -12.34 -46.46 1.08
N GLN A 400 -11.66 -46.70 -0.04
CA GLN A 400 -10.54 -45.87 -0.49
C GLN A 400 -10.94 -44.73 -1.42
N ALA A 401 -12.21 -44.64 -1.84
CA ALA A 401 -12.69 -43.56 -2.67
C ALA A 401 -12.37 -42.19 -2.05
N ARG A 402 -11.81 -41.31 -2.86
CA ARG A 402 -11.43 -39.95 -2.49
C ARG A 402 -12.31 -38.96 -3.23
N VAL A 403 -12.53 -37.83 -2.60
CA VAL A 403 -13.25 -36.70 -3.16
C VAL A 403 -12.25 -35.81 -3.89
N GLY A 404 -12.37 -35.73 -5.21
CA GLY A 404 -11.51 -34.88 -6.04
C GLY A 404 -11.98 -33.44 -6.05
N SER A 405 -13.27 -33.25 -6.29
CA SER A 405 -13.87 -31.93 -6.25
C SER A 405 -15.29 -31.97 -5.68
N MET A 406 -15.75 -30.85 -5.13
CA MET A 406 -17.10 -30.69 -4.62
C MET A 406 -17.64 -29.31 -4.95
N SER A 407 -18.79 -29.27 -5.60
CA SER A 407 -19.53 -28.06 -5.96
C SER A 407 -20.59 -27.76 -4.90
N VAL A 408 -20.47 -26.61 -4.25
CA VAL A 408 -21.28 -26.21 -3.11
C VAL A 408 -21.96 -24.87 -3.37
N ARG A 409 -23.26 -24.77 -3.09
CA ARG A 409 -23.96 -23.49 -3.12
C ARG A 409 -23.58 -22.64 -1.90
N VAL A 410 -23.18 -21.40 -2.15
CA VAL A 410 -22.87 -20.43 -1.11
C VAL A 410 -24.16 -20.05 -0.37
N PRO A 411 -24.23 -20.20 0.97
CA PRO A 411 -25.42 -19.91 1.75
C PRO A 411 -26.00 -18.51 1.48
N GLY A 412 -27.33 -18.43 1.32
CA GLY A 412 -28.02 -17.17 1.05
C GLY A 412 -27.89 -16.64 -0.38
N THR A 413 -27.18 -17.34 -1.28
CA THR A 413 -27.00 -16.92 -2.67
C THR A 413 -27.37 -18.05 -3.65
N SER A 414 -27.50 -17.71 -4.94
CA SER A 414 -27.58 -18.67 -6.04
C SER A 414 -26.22 -19.05 -6.64
N ARG A 415 -25.12 -18.65 -5.99
CA ARG A 415 -23.75 -18.89 -6.47
C ARG A 415 -23.24 -20.24 -6.00
N THR A 416 -22.44 -20.86 -6.84
CA THR A 416 -21.80 -22.15 -6.56
C THR A 416 -20.29 -21.97 -6.60
N VAL A 417 -19.62 -22.48 -5.57
CA VAL A 417 -18.16 -22.57 -5.50
C VAL A 417 -17.73 -24.01 -5.73
N ILE A 418 -16.57 -24.20 -6.35
CA ILE A 418 -16.00 -25.52 -6.60
C ILE A 418 -14.76 -25.66 -5.72
N CYS A 419 -14.82 -26.57 -4.75
CA CYS A 419 -13.68 -26.96 -3.92
C CYS A 419 -12.94 -28.10 -4.61
N ASP A 420 -11.75 -27.83 -5.14
CA ASP A 420 -10.84 -28.82 -5.72
C ASP A 420 -9.84 -29.27 -4.63
N PHE A 421 -10.00 -30.51 -4.18
CA PHE A 421 -9.17 -31.08 -3.13
C PHE A 421 -7.82 -31.60 -3.63
N GLU A 422 -7.69 -31.91 -4.93
CA GLU A 422 -6.42 -32.32 -5.54
C GLU A 422 -5.45 -31.13 -5.60
N ARG A 423 -5.98 -29.95 -5.92
CA ARG A 423 -5.19 -28.70 -6.02
C ARG A 423 -5.22 -27.86 -4.75
N SER A 424 -6.06 -28.24 -3.78
CA SER A 424 -6.37 -27.42 -2.60
C SER A 424 -6.79 -25.99 -2.98
N THR A 425 -7.76 -25.86 -3.88
CA THR A 425 -8.29 -24.57 -4.31
C THR A 425 -9.80 -24.47 -4.19
N VAL A 426 -10.32 -23.25 -4.01
CA VAL A 426 -11.75 -22.94 -4.12
C VAL A 426 -11.93 -21.97 -5.28
N ASP A 427 -12.69 -22.37 -6.29
CA ASP A 427 -13.01 -21.58 -7.48
C ASP A 427 -14.41 -20.98 -7.34
N SER A 428 -14.56 -19.70 -7.75
CA SER A 428 -15.82 -18.97 -7.67
C SER A 428 -16.86 -19.33 -8.74
N GLY A 429 -16.55 -20.24 -9.66
CA GLY A 429 -17.45 -20.71 -10.73
C GLY A 429 -17.33 -19.91 -12.02
N GLU A 430 -18.39 -19.27 -12.49
CA GLU A 430 -18.36 -18.45 -13.72
C GLU A 430 -18.05 -16.98 -13.45
N ARG A 431 -18.36 -16.50 -12.25
CA ARG A 431 -18.17 -15.08 -11.86
C ARG A 431 -17.40 -14.99 -10.56
N PRO A 432 -16.59 -13.95 -10.37
CA PRO A 432 -15.99 -13.67 -9.08
C PRO A 432 -17.05 -13.52 -7.99
N ILE A 433 -16.73 -13.93 -6.77
CA ILE A 433 -17.55 -13.69 -5.57
C ILE A 433 -16.68 -13.14 -4.45
N ASP A 434 -17.29 -12.64 -3.37
CA ASP A 434 -16.54 -11.96 -2.31
C ASP A 434 -15.56 -12.88 -1.57
N LEU A 435 -14.55 -12.28 -0.94
CA LEU A 435 -13.51 -12.97 -0.18
C LEU A 435 -14.07 -13.88 0.92
N ARG A 436 -15.06 -13.39 1.67
CA ARG A 436 -15.57 -14.06 2.89
C ARG A 436 -16.09 -15.48 2.62
N PRO A 437 -16.99 -15.71 1.64
CA PRO A 437 -17.38 -17.07 1.27
C PRO A 437 -16.20 -17.97 0.90
N LEU A 438 -15.26 -17.52 0.07
CA LEU A 438 -14.14 -18.37 -0.37
C LEU A 438 -13.26 -18.79 0.80
N ALA A 439 -12.93 -17.84 1.68
CA ALA A 439 -12.12 -18.12 2.87
C ALA A 439 -12.80 -19.14 3.77
N ARG A 440 -14.10 -18.98 4.04
CA ARG A 440 -14.86 -19.88 4.91
C ARG A 440 -14.96 -21.29 4.33
N HIS A 441 -15.28 -21.44 3.03
CA HIS A 441 -15.37 -22.76 2.40
C HIS A 441 -13.99 -23.42 2.30
N GLY A 442 -12.94 -22.64 2.05
CA GLY A 442 -11.56 -23.13 2.09
C GLY A 442 -11.18 -23.72 3.44
N LEU A 443 -11.44 -22.97 4.51
CA LEU A 443 -11.10 -23.42 5.85
C LEU A 443 -11.95 -24.59 6.31
N ASP A 444 -13.26 -24.58 6.08
CA ASP A 444 -14.11 -25.69 6.51
C ASP A 444 -13.87 -26.96 5.68
N LEU A 445 -13.82 -26.84 4.34
CA LEU A 445 -13.78 -28.01 3.47
C LEU A 445 -12.36 -28.47 3.15
N LEU A 446 -11.45 -27.57 2.75
CA LEU A 446 -10.09 -27.96 2.34
C LEU A 446 -9.17 -28.16 3.54
N TYR A 447 -9.20 -27.24 4.51
CA TYR A 447 -8.37 -27.31 5.72
C TYR A 447 -8.97 -28.20 6.81
N GLN A 448 -10.31 -28.40 6.79
CA GLN A 448 -11.03 -29.10 7.84
C GLN A 448 -10.87 -28.44 9.22
N ALA A 449 -10.99 -27.10 9.24
CA ALA A 449 -10.93 -26.26 10.43
C ALA A 449 -11.92 -26.70 11.52
N SER A 450 -11.57 -26.52 12.80
CA SER A 450 -12.54 -26.67 13.89
C SER A 450 -13.59 -25.57 13.84
N ASP A 451 -14.78 -25.78 14.43
CA ASP A 451 -15.80 -24.73 14.53
C ASP A 451 -15.25 -23.49 15.28
N ALA A 452 -14.39 -23.69 16.28
CA ALA A 452 -13.72 -22.61 17.00
C ALA A 452 -12.81 -21.75 16.09
N LEU A 453 -12.06 -22.37 15.17
CA LEU A 453 -11.23 -21.62 14.22
C LEU A 453 -12.09 -20.87 13.19
N LEU A 454 -13.22 -21.43 12.78
CA LEU A 454 -14.18 -20.75 11.92
C LEU A 454 -14.83 -19.54 12.63
N GLU A 455 -15.14 -19.66 13.93
CA GLU A 455 -15.60 -18.55 14.76
C GLU A 455 -14.53 -17.47 14.92
N GLN A 456 -13.26 -17.85 15.14
CA GLN A 456 -12.14 -16.90 15.17
C GLN A 456 -11.97 -16.16 13.83
N LEU A 457 -12.14 -16.85 12.70
CA LEU A 457 -12.12 -16.23 11.38
C LEU A 457 -13.25 -15.19 11.22
N ASP A 458 -14.46 -15.55 11.63
CA ASP A 458 -15.62 -14.66 11.57
C ASP A 458 -15.41 -13.43 12.46
N LEU A 459 -14.85 -13.62 13.67
CA LEU A 459 -14.47 -12.53 14.58
C LEU A 459 -13.39 -11.63 13.97
N PHE A 460 -12.39 -12.22 13.31
CA PHE A 460 -11.32 -11.48 12.65
C PHE A 460 -11.85 -10.63 11.49
N PHE A 461 -12.72 -11.18 10.65
CA PHE A 461 -13.40 -10.42 9.60
C PHE A 461 -14.32 -9.35 10.17
N GLY A 462 -14.77 -9.51 11.40
CA GLY A 462 -15.72 -8.64 12.09
C GLY A 462 -17.12 -8.69 11.48
N ASP A 463 -18.08 -8.09 12.20
CA ASP A 463 -19.40 -7.85 11.65
C ASP A 463 -19.30 -6.89 10.46
N ALA A 464 -19.90 -7.28 9.33
CA ALA A 464 -20.11 -6.36 8.24
C ALA A 464 -20.96 -5.20 8.79
N PRO A 465 -20.54 -3.94 8.68
CA PRO A 465 -21.36 -2.83 9.15
C PRO A 465 -22.69 -2.86 8.39
N VAL A 466 -23.78 -3.11 9.13
CA VAL A 466 -25.15 -2.95 8.62
C VAL A 466 -25.38 -1.45 8.47
N PHE A 467 -25.01 -0.91 7.31
CA PHE A 467 -25.46 0.43 6.93
C PHE A 467 -26.93 0.32 6.53
N THR A 468 -27.81 0.70 7.45
CA THR A 468 -29.19 1.04 7.07
C THR A 468 -29.10 2.28 6.18
N ASP A 469 -29.46 2.15 4.91
CA ASP A 469 -29.64 3.29 4.01
C ASP A 469 -30.53 4.33 4.71
N SER A 470 -29.98 5.54 4.92
CA SER A 470 -30.70 6.72 5.42
C SER A 470 -30.71 7.80 4.37
#